data_AF-A0A0D3ENK7-F1
#
_entry.id   AF-A0A0D3ENK7-F1
#
_cell.length_a   1.000
_cell.length_b   1.000
_cell.length_c   1.000
_cell.angle_alpha   90.00
_cell.angle_beta   90.00
_cell.angle_gamma   90.00
#
_symmetry.space_group_name_H-M   'P 1'
#
loop_
_entity.id
_entity.type
_entity.pdbx_description
1 polymer ?
#
loop_
_entity_poly.entity_id
_entity_poly.type
_entity_poly.pdbx_seq_one_letter_code
_entity_poly.pdbx_strand_id
1 'polypeptide(L)' 'MDGIIKTELWGGNGTSHDITETPKDLISVQIKSKDTIDHLTFTYKDTKGNQQTVSWGGTMGDDHLAI' A
#
# COMPACT_ATOMS: atom_id res chain seq x y z
N MET A 1 -15.93 -0.56 -21.03
CA MET A 1 -15.65 -0.79 -19.61
C MET A 1 -14.18 -0.50 -19.45
N ASP A 2 -13.83 0.64 -18.88
CA ASP A 2 -12.44 1.00 -18.67
C ASP A 2 -11.95 0.15 -17.49
N GLY A 3 -11.25 -0.94 -17.82
CA GLY A 3 -10.63 -1.80 -16.83
C GLY A 3 -9.53 -1.05 -16.08
N ILE A 4 -9.19 -1.52 -14.88
CA ILE A 4 -8.09 -0.96 -14.12
C ILE A 4 -6.78 -1.44 -14.75
N ILE A 5 -5.91 -0.50 -15.10
CA ILE A 5 -4.57 -0.81 -15.60
C ILE A 5 -3.64 -0.99 -14.40
N LYS A 6 -3.01 -2.17 -14.29
CA LYS A 6 -1.93 -2.40 -13.33
C LYS A 6 -0.59 -2.04 -13.96
N THR A 7 0.14 -1.14 -13.32
CA THR A 7 1.49 -0.74 -13.73
C THR A 7 2.56 -1.50 -12.95
N GLU A 8 3.79 -1.51 -13.46
CA GLU A 8 4.93 -2.17 -12.85
C GLU A 8 5.33 -1.60 -11.48
N LEU A 9 6.02 -2.42 -10.70
CA LEU A 9 6.62 -2.02 -9.42
C LEU A 9 7.97 -1.32 -9.63
N TRP A 10 8.30 -0.40 -8.74
CA TRP A 10 9.58 0.28 -8.69
C TRP A 10 10.21 0.04 -7.31
N GLY A 11 11.29 -0.73 -7.24
CA GLY A 11 11.92 -1.10 -5.97
C GLY A 11 12.77 -2.36 -6.05
N GLY A 12 13.09 -2.93 -4.88
CA GLY A 12 13.84 -4.18 -4.73
C GLY A 12 12.95 -5.44 -4.68
N ASN A 13 13.58 -6.60 -4.50
CA ASN A 13 12.95 -7.92 -4.56
C ASN A 13 12.36 -8.39 -3.21
N GLY A 14 11.55 -7.55 -2.56
CA GLY A 14 10.90 -7.87 -1.29
C GLY A 14 9.75 -8.87 -1.42
N THR A 15 8.97 -9.03 -0.34
CA THR A 15 7.72 -9.81 -0.37
C THR A 15 6.67 -9.10 -1.23
N SER A 16 6.07 -9.83 -2.18
CA SER A 16 5.01 -9.29 -3.03
C SER A 16 3.71 -9.12 -2.24
N HIS A 17 3.09 -7.95 -2.38
CA HIS A 17 1.78 -7.64 -1.82
C HIS A 17 0.83 -7.19 -2.94
N ASP A 18 -0.45 -7.56 -2.81
CA ASP A 18 -1.52 -7.14 -3.72
C ASP A 18 -2.86 -7.12 -2.97
N ILE A 19 -3.87 -6.53 -3.58
CA ILE A 19 -5.24 -6.51 -3.07
C ILE A 19 -6.10 -7.56 -3.77
N THR A 20 -7.09 -8.10 -3.05
CA THR A 20 -8.01 -9.13 -3.59
C THR A 20 -9.26 -8.53 -4.20
N GLU A 21 -9.81 -7.47 -3.60
CA GLU A 21 -11.02 -6.80 -4.08
C GLU A 21 -10.68 -5.73 -5.10
N THR A 22 -11.45 -5.66 -6.19
CA THR A 22 -11.26 -4.63 -7.23
C THR A 22 -11.58 -3.25 -6.65
N PRO A 23 -10.62 -2.30 -6.65
CA PRO A 23 -10.84 -0.97 -6.09
C PRO A 23 -11.67 -0.12 -7.03
N LYS A 24 -12.46 0.81 -6.47
CA LYS A 24 -13.25 1.78 -7.23
C LYS A 24 -12.91 3.21 -6.82
N ASP A 25 -12.95 3.50 -5.53
CA ASP A 25 -12.71 4.85 -5.00
C ASP A 25 -11.60 4.81 -3.94
N LEU A 26 -10.48 5.48 -4.16
CA LEU A 26 -9.45 5.65 -3.14
C LEU A 26 -9.94 6.69 -2.11
N ILE A 27 -9.92 6.34 -0.83
CA ILE A 27 -10.42 7.20 0.26
C ILE A 27 -9.26 7.89 0.98
N SER A 28 -8.22 7.14 1.35
CA SER A 28 -7.10 7.69 2.11
C SER A 28 -5.82 6.90 1.87
N VAL A 29 -4.69 7.59 1.98
CA VAL A 29 -3.35 7.00 2.01
C VAL A 29 -2.61 7.57 3.21
N GLN A 30 -2.00 6.70 4.00
CA GLN A 30 -1.15 7.01 5.13
C GLN A 30 0.22 6.38 4.90
N ILE A 31 1.25 7.22 4.98
CA ILE A 31 2.64 6.80 4.78
C ILE A 31 3.39 7.06 6.08
N LYS A 32 4.13 6.05 6.55
CA LYS A 32 5.12 6.20 7.63
C LYS A 32 6.51 6.08 7.01
N SER A 33 7.34 7.09 7.25
CA SER A 33 8.69 7.16 6.68
C SER A 33 9.67 7.86 7.62
N LYS A 34 10.95 7.53 7.46
CA LYS A 34 12.09 8.27 8.03
C LYS A 34 13.03 8.67 6.90
N ASP A 35 14.02 7.82 6.59
CA ASP A 35 14.88 7.95 5.42
C ASP A 35 14.28 7.22 4.19
N THR A 36 13.52 6.15 4.46
CA THR A 36 12.78 5.35 3.49
C THR A 36 11.30 5.21 3.91
N ILE A 37 10.45 4.68 3.03
CA ILE A 37 9.08 4.30 3.36
C ILE A 37 9.13 3.01 4.19
N ASP A 38 8.65 3.08 5.42
CA ASP A 38 8.57 1.94 6.36
C ASP A 38 7.21 1.25 6.27
N HIS A 39 6.13 2.03 6.15
CA HIS A 39 4.76 1.53 6.18
C HIS A 39 3.85 2.32 5.24
N LEU A 40 3.00 1.61 4.51
CA LEU A 40 1.94 2.15 3.66
C LEU A 40 0.60 1.56 4.09
N THR A 41 -0.32 2.42 4.50
CA THR A 41 -1.71 2.05 4.77
C THR A 41 -2.62 2.82 3.83
N PHE A 42 -3.60 2.16 3.23
CA PHE A 42 -4.57 2.83 2.39
C PHE A 42 -5.97 2.24 2.56
N THR A 43 -6.96 3.09 2.31
CA THR A 43 -8.37 2.76 2.40
C THR A 43 -9.03 3.04 1.07
N TYR A 44 -9.86 2.11 0.58
CA TYR A 44 -10.61 2.27 -0.67
C TYR A 44 -12.00 1.67 -0.56
N LYS A 45 -12.92 2.09 -1.44
CA LYS A 45 -14.18 1.37 -1.68
C LYS A 45 -14.01 0.39 -2.82
N ASP A 46 -14.46 -0.84 -2.61
CA ASP A 46 -14.54 -1.83 -3.68
C ASP A 46 -15.73 -1.55 -4.62
N THR A 47 -15.85 -2.34 -5.68
CA THR A 47 -16.94 -2.21 -6.67
C THR A 47 -18.33 -2.52 -6.10
N LYS A 48 -18.42 -3.18 -4.94
CA LYS A 48 -19.67 -3.43 -4.19
C LYS A 48 -19.98 -2.30 -3.21
N GLY A 49 -19.08 -1.33 -3.05
CA GLY A 49 -19.19 -0.20 -2.14
C GLY A 49 -18.69 -0.46 -0.72
N ASN A 50 -18.10 -1.62 -0.42
CA ASN A 50 -17.53 -1.87 0.91
C ASN A 50 -16.19 -1.16 1.05
N GLN A 51 -15.91 -0.68 2.26
CA GLN A 51 -14.63 -0.08 2.59
C GLN A 51 -13.61 -1.16 2.95
N GLN A 52 -12.47 -1.14 2.29
CA GLN A 52 -11.32 -2.00 2.52
C GLN A 52 -10.17 -1.16 3.08
N THR A 53 -9.51 -1.65 4.14
CA THR A 53 -8.29 -1.03 4.70
C THR A 53 -7.15 -2.03 4.61
N VAL A 54 -6.05 -1.63 3.99
CA VAL A 54 -4.88 -2.48 3.72
C VAL A 54 -3.63 -1.79 4.24
N SER A 55 -2.73 -2.57 4.84
CA SER A 55 -1.49 -2.10 5.46
C SER A 55 -0.32 -3.01 5.08
N TRP A 56 0.76 -2.42 4.57
CA TRP A 56 2.00 -3.12 4.18
C TRP A 56 3.21 -2.41 4.78
N GLY A 57 4.22 -3.19 5.17
CA GLY A 57 5.47 -2.68 5.74
C GLY A 57 5.68 -3.06 7.21
N GLY A 58 6.74 -2.49 7.80
CA GLY A 58 7.21 -2.82 9.14
C GLY A 58 6.52 -2.03 10.25
N THR A 59 6.83 -2.36 11.51
CA THR A 59 6.36 -1.60 12.68
C THR A 59 7.32 -0.50 13.11
N MET A 60 8.56 -0.50 12.60
CA MET A 60 9.68 0.24 13.18
C MET A 60 10.26 1.29 12.21
N GLY A 61 9.58 2.43 12.12
CA GLY A 61 10.09 3.64 11.46
C GLY A 61 11.23 4.35 12.20
N ASP A 62 12.03 3.64 13.00
CA ASP A 62 13.14 4.22 13.78
C ASP A 62 14.46 3.43 13.79
N ASP A 63 14.49 2.14 13.43
CA ASP A 63 15.69 1.30 13.59
C ASP A 63 16.44 1.10 12.27
N HIS A 64 17.02 2.20 11.75
CA HIS A 64 18.32 2.08 11.11
C HIS A 64 19.35 2.59 12.11
N LEU A 65 19.75 1.73 13.05
CA LEU A 65 21.02 1.93 13.72
C LEU A 65 22.08 1.86 12.62
N ALA A 66 22.64 3.02 12.27
CA ALA A 66 23.85 3.06 11.48
C ALA A 66 24.92 2.25 12.25
N ILE A 67 25.23 1.06 11.75
CA ILE A 67 26.41 0.29 12.15
C ILE A 67 27.43 0.44 11.01
#